data_AF-A0A395D2Q9-F1
#
_entry.id   AF-A0A395D2Q9-F1
#
_cell.length_a   1.000
_cell.length_b   1.000
_cell.length_c   1.000
_cell.angle_alpha   90.00
_cell.angle_beta   90.00
_cell.angle_gamma   90.00
#
_symmetry.space_group_name_H-M   'P 1'
#
loop_
_entity.id
_entity.type
_entity.pdbx_description
1 polymer ?
#
loop_
_entity_poly.entity_id
_entity_poly.type
_entity_poly.pdbx_seq_one_letter_code
_entity_poly.pdbx_strand_id
1 'polypeptide(L)'
;MYDPAKKEFWLGRMAGHQIYVEETSWYSEGGEENYGGGFHRWSKRYKKLMLEGPHKADKLLIKVEPRKAFATKDYTWPVTCRVRSAPEPA
;
A
#
# COMPACT_ATOMS: atom_id res chain seq x y z
N MET A 1 12.71 -3.41 1.06
CA MET A 1 13.76 -2.58 1.68
C MET A 1 14.96 -3.47 1.95
N TYR A 2 16.16 -3.04 1.58
CA TYR A 2 17.38 -3.85 1.72
C TYR A 2 18.19 -3.37 2.92
N ASP A 3 18.54 -4.29 3.82
CA ASP A 3 19.49 -4.07 4.91
C ASP A 3 20.89 -4.55 4.47
N PRO A 4 21.83 -3.63 4.18
CA PRO A 4 23.16 -3.98 3.71
C PRO A 4 24.04 -4.65 4.76
N ALA A 5 23.79 -4.44 6.06
CA ALA A 5 24.60 -5.03 7.12
C ALA A 5 24.32 -6.54 7.25
N LYS A 6 23.05 -6.92 7.07
CA LYS A 6 22.60 -8.31 7.22
C LYS A 6 22.39 -9.03 5.88
N LYS A 7 22.48 -8.32 4.75
CA LYS A 7 22.12 -8.81 3.40
C LYS A 7 20.69 -9.36 3.36
N GLU A 8 19.78 -8.67 4.02
CA GLU A 8 18.39 -9.09 4.18
C GLU A 8 17.45 -8.14 3.44
N PHE A 9 16.40 -8.71 2.89
CA PHE A 9 15.33 -7.98 2.22
C PHE A 9 14.05 -8.08 3.03
N TRP A 10 13.43 -6.93 3.21
CA TRP A 10 12.11 -6.78 3.79
C TRP A 10 11.11 -6.49 2.67
N LEU A 11 10.09 -7.32 2.54
CA LEU A 11 9.00 -7.11 1.60
C LEU A 11 8.04 -6.06 2.17
N GLY A 12 7.97 -4.90 1.51
CA GLY A 12 7.02 -3.85 1.88
C GLY A 12 5.64 -4.13 1.28
N ARG A 13 4.63 -4.31 2.12
CA ARG A 13 3.23 -4.48 1.73
C ARG A 13 2.40 -3.31 2.24
N MET A 14 1.72 -2.63 1.32
CA MET A 14 0.79 -1.55 1.68
C MET A 14 -0.58 -2.15 1.99
N ALA A 15 -1.00 -2.06 3.25
CA ALA A 15 -2.33 -2.44 3.69
C ALA A 15 -3.25 -1.22 3.84
N GLY A 16 -4.57 -1.45 3.79
CA GLY A 16 -5.54 -0.39 4.08
C GLY A 16 -5.35 0.15 5.49
N HIS A 17 -5.64 1.43 5.68
CA HIS A 17 -5.68 2.06 7.01
C HIS A 17 -7.07 2.61 7.28
N GLN A 18 -7.61 2.33 8.47
CA GLN A 18 -8.85 2.92 8.94
C GLN A 18 -8.54 4.20 9.71
N ILE A 19 -9.29 5.24 9.42
CA ILE A 19 -9.25 6.51 10.16
C ILE A 19 -10.57 6.67 10.92
N TYR A 20 -10.47 7.17 12.14
CA TYR A 20 -11.63 7.58 12.91
C TYR A 20 -12.12 8.95 12.43
N VAL A 21 -13.42 9.09 12.27
CA VAL A 21 -14.07 10.38 12.00
C VAL A 21 -14.64 10.87 13.31
N GLU A 22 -14.11 11.99 13.82
CA GLU A 22 -14.57 12.60 15.07
C GLU A 22 -16.05 12.96 14.98
N GLU A 23 -16.73 12.81 16.12
CA GLU A 23 -18.12 13.19 16.26
C GLU A 23 -18.22 14.72 16.24
N THR A 24 -19.09 15.23 15.38
CA THR A 24 -19.35 16.65 15.22
C THR A 24 -20.86 16.86 15.25
N SER A 25 -21.33 17.72 16.14
CA SER A 25 -22.72 18.19 16.14
C SER A 25 -22.79 19.65 15.70
N TRP A 26 -23.84 20.00 14.97
CA TRP A 26 -24.12 21.38 14.59
C TRP A 26 -25.62 21.65 14.57
N TYR A 27 -26.00 22.90 14.83
CA TYR A 27 -27.39 23.33 14.82
C TYR A 27 -27.76 23.92 13.47
N SER A 28 -28.92 23.50 12.95
CA SER A 28 -29.53 24.06 11.75
C SER A 28 -30.14 25.43 12.03
N GLU A 29 -30.38 26.22 10.99
CA GLU A 29 -31.06 27.53 11.09
C GLU A 29 -32.48 27.42 11.72
N GLY A 30 -33.10 26.23 11.67
CA GLY A 30 -34.37 25.90 12.32
C GLY A 30 -34.26 25.33 13.75
N GLY A 31 -33.07 25.32 14.37
CA GLY A 31 -32.87 24.81 15.74
C GLY A 31 -32.77 23.28 15.85
N GLU A 32 -32.84 22.55 14.74
CA GLU A 32 -32.63 21.10 14.71
C GLU A 32 -31.14 20.77 14.88
N GLU A 33 -30.85 19.91 15.87
CA GLU A 33 -29.51 19.40 16.14
C GLU A 33 -29.18 18.26 15.19
N ASN A 34 -28.09 18.40 14.44
CA ASN A 34 -27.56 17.35 13.58
C ASN A 34 -26.31 16.74 14.20
N TYR A 35 -26.13 15.45 13.94
CA TYR A 35 -24.95 14.70 14.33
C TYR A 35 -24.28 14.10 13.09
N GLY A 36 -22.95 14.12 13.07
CA GLY A 36 -22.15 13.44 12.06
C GLY A 36 -20.84 12.93 12.65
N GLY A 37 -20.33 11.82 12.13
CA GLY A 37 -19.09 11.20 12.64
C GLY A 37 -19.36 10.04 13.61
N GLY A 38 -18.36 9.68 14.41
CA GLY A 38 -18.46 8.55 15.34
C GLY A 38 -18.18 7.17 14.72
N PHE A 39 -17.62 7.11 13.51
CA PHE A 39 -17.35 5.85 12.82
C PHE A 39 -15.95 5.78 12.22
N HIS A 40 -15.49 4.55 12.04
CA HIS A 40 -14.24 4.26 11.34
C HIS A 40 -14.53 4.12 9.84
N ARG A 41 -13.70 4.75 9.01
CA ARG A 41 -13.76 4.57 7.55
C ARG A 41 -12.40 4.20 6.98
N TRP A 42 -12.42 3.42 5.90
CA TRP A 42 -11.20 3.13 5.14
C TRP A 42 -10.70 4.40 4.45
N SER A 43 -9.45 4.78 4.73
CA SER A 43 -8.83 5.91 4.07
C SER A 43 -8.45 5.55 2.63
N LYS A 44 -8.81 6.41 1.68
CA LYS A 44 -8.30 6.34 0.29
C LYS A 44 -6.88 6.89 0.17
N ARG A 45 -6.46 7.78 1.09
CA ARG A 45 -5.19 8.50 1.04
C ARG A 45 -4.10 7.82 1.86
N TYR A 46 -4.44 7.34 3.05
CA TYR A 46 -3.48 6.73 3.97
C TYR A 46 -3.48 5.21 3.82
N LYS A 47 -2.27 4.64 3.80
CA LYS A 47 -2.03 3.20 3.79
C LYS A 47 -1.03 2.86 4.88
N LYS A 48 -1.18 1.70 5.49
CA LYS A 48 -0.24 1.19 6.48
C LYS A 48 0.85 0.42 5.75
N LEU A 49 2.10 0.82 5.92
CA LEU A 49 3.24 0.04 5.44
C LEU A 49 3.49 -1.10 6.42
N MET A 50 3.25 -2.33 5.97
CA MET A 50 3.63 -3.56 6.67
C MET A 50 4.92 -4.09 6.06
N LEU A 51 5.81 -4.60 6.90
CA LEU A 51 7.06 -5.23 6.46
C LEU A 51 6.95 -6.72 6.76
N GLU A 52 7.02 -7.54 5.73
CA GLU A 52 7.10 -9.01 5.81
C GLU A 52 8.57 -9.40 5.59
N GLY A 53 9.15 -10.21 6.48
CA GLY A 53 10.57 -10.57 6.45
C GLY A 53 11.22 -10.53 7.85
N PRO A 54 12.52 -10.83 7.97
CA PRO A 54 13.55 -10.70 6.94
C PRO A 54 13.71 -11.93 6.02
N HIS A 55 13.90 -11.67 4.72
CA HIS A 55 14.27 -12.68 3.73
C HIS A 55 15.73 -12.53 3.34
N LYS A 56 16.54 -13.59 3.48
CA LYS A 56 17.93 -13.58 3.03
C LYS A 56 18.01 -13.49 1.51
N ALA A 57 18.96 -12.72 1.00
CA ALA A 57 19.20 -12.55 -0.44
C ALA A 57 19.29 -13.89 -1.19
N ASP A 58 19.97 -14.86 -0.61
CA ASP A 58 20.24 -16.17 -1.23
C ASP A 58 18.98 -17.04 -1.40
N LYS A 59 17.90 -16.73 -0.69
CA LYS A 59 16.63 -17.45 -0.72
C LYS A 59 15.54 -16.74 -1.51
N LEU A 60 15.87 -15.62 -2.15
CA LEU A 60 14.90 -14.88 -2.97
C LEU A 60 14.89 -15.44 -4.38
N LEU A 61 13.73 -15.91 -4.80
CA LEU A 61 13.50 -16.31 -6.18
C LEU A 61 13.24 -15.06 -7.02
N ILE A 62 14.00 -14.90 -8.10
CA ILE A 62 13.79 -13.83 -9.06
C ILE A 62 12.81 -14.33 -10.11
N LYS A 63 11.57 -13.83 -10.07
CA LYS A 63 10.57 -14.10 -11.10
C LYS A 63 10.62 -13.00 -12.15
N VAL A 64 10.82 -13.38 -13.41
CA VAL A 64 10.78 -12.49 -14.56
C VAL A 64 9.47 -12.73 -15.30
N GLU A 65 8.60 -11.72 -15.35
CA GLU A 65 7.31 -11.81 -16.05
C GLU A 65 7.26 -10.81 -17.21
N PRO A 66 6.77 -11.21 -18.40
CA PRO A 66 6.59 -10.28 -19.50
C PRO A 66 5.50 -9.25 -19.14
N ARG A 67 5.78 -7.96 -19.39
CA ARG A 67 4.85 -6.86 -19.18
C ARG A 67 4.48 -6.26 -20.53
N LYS A 68 3.18 -6.13 -20.78
CA LYS A 68 2.66 -5.43 -21.96
C LYS A 68 3.02 -3.93 -21.89
N ALA A 69 3.30 -3.36 -23.06
CA ALA A 69 3.43 -1.91 -23.20
C ALA A 69 2.13 -1.22 -22.78
N PHE A 70 2.25 -0.04 -22.17
CA PHE A 70 1.10 0.80 -21.86
C PHE A 70 1.53 2.27 -21.87
N ALA A 71 0.62 3.14 -22.28
CA ALA A 71 0.82 4.57 -22.29
C ALA A 71 -0.16 5.24 -21.33
N THR A 72 0.33 6.23 -20.59
CA THR A 72 -0.44 7.19 -19.79
C THR A 72 -0.31 8.58 -20.42
N LYS A 73 -1.10 9.56 -19.98
CA LYS A 73 -1.00 10.95 -20.46
C LYS A 73 0.41 11.52 -20.34
N ASP A 74 1.15 11.14 -19.30
CA ASP A 74 2.43 11.75 -18.96
C ASP A 74 3.65 10.97 -19.48
N TYR A 75 3.49 9.70 -19.87
CA TYR A 75 4.61 8.86 -20.31
C TYR A 75 4.14 7.58 -21.01
N THR A 76 5.02 7.02 -21.84
CA THR A 76 4.82 5.74 -22.54
C THR A 76 5.83 4.71 -22.06
N TRP A 77 5.35 3.54 -21.64
CA TRP A 77 6.21 2.40 -21.30
C TRP A 77 6.24 1.38 -22.44
N PRO A 78 7.44 1.00 -22.93
CA PRO A 78 7.59 -0.03 -23.95
C PRO A 78 7.31 -1.43 -23.38
N VAL A 79 7.28 -2.44 -24.26
CA VAL A 79 7.26 -3.85 -23.86
C VAL A 79 8.55 -4.17 -23.12
N THR A 80 8.44 -4.62 -21.88
CA THR A 80 9.61 -4.97 -21.05
C THR A 80 9.30 -6.17 -20.18
N CYS A 81 10.32 -6.69 -19.50
CA CYS A 81 10.14 -7.68 -18.45
C CYS A 81 10.07 -6.98 -17.08
N ARG A 82 9.11 -7.36 -16.24
CA ARG A 82 9.08 -6.97 -14.84
C ARG A 82 9.78 -8.04 -14.02
N VAL A 83 10.78 -7.62 -13.25
CA VAL A 83 11.46 -8.47 -12.28
C VAL A 83 10.77 -8.32 -10.93
N ARG A 84 10.39 -9.43 -10.30
CA ARG A 84 9.87 -9.47 -8.92
C ARG A 84 10.68 -10.46 -8.10
N SER A 85 11.11 -10.07 -6.91
CA SER A 85 11.61 -10.99 -5.90
C SER A 85 10.41 -11.63 -5.18
N ALA A 86 10.35 -12.95 -5.17
CA ALA A 86 9.39 -13.73 -4.40
C ALA A 86 10.13 -14.51 -3.30
N PRO A 87 9.59 -14.59 -2.07
CA PRO A 87 10.10 -15.53 -1.10
C PRO A 87 9.87 -16.97 -1.60
N GLU A 88 10.78 -17.87 -1.24
CA GLU A 88 10.63 -19.31 -1.47
C GLU A 88 9.30 -19.82 -0.86
N PRO A 89 8.48 -20.60 -1.58
CA PRO A 89 7.29 -21.20 -1.00
C PRO A 89 7.67 -22.16 0.14
N ALA A 90 6.91 -22.09 1.24
CA ALA A 90 7.10 -22.93 2.43
C ALA A 90 6.82 -24.42 2.17
#